data_AF-A0A1V3XWT6-F1
#
_entry.id   AF-A0A1V3XWT6-F1
#
_cell.length_a   1.000
_cell.length_b   1.000
_cell.length_c   1.000
_cell.angle_alpha   90.00
_cell.angle_beta   90.00
_cell.angle_gamma   90.00
#
_symmetry.space_group_name_H-M   'P 1'
#
loop_
_entity.id
_entity.type
_entity.pdbx_description
1 polymer ?
#
loop_
_entity_poly.entity_id
_entity_poly.type
_entity_poly.pdbx_seq_one_letter_code
_entity_poly.pdbx_strand_id
1 'polypeptide(L)'
;MLITVTGHDQPGVTSALFEVLAKHGVELLNVEQVVIRGRLTLGVLVSCAPEVADNAALRGDVEAAIHRVGLDVTVERSDDVPIIREPSTHVIFVLGRPVTAGAFGAVAREVAALGVNIDFIRGISDYPVTGLELRVSVPPGAYGPLQSALTRVAAEEGVDVAVEDYGLAWRTKRLIVFDVDSTLVQGEVIEMLAARAGAEGAVAAITEAAMRGELDFAQSLHQRVATLAGLPASVIDDVGAQLQLMPGARTTLRTLQRLGFRCGVVSGGFRRIIEPLARELNLDFMAANELEIVDGILTGRVVGPIVDRPGKATALRDFAEQFGVPMEQTVAVGDGANDIDMLAAAGLGIAFNAKPALREVADASLSHPYLDTVLFLLGVTRGEIEAADALDGVLRRVEIPPD
;
A
#
# COMPACT_ATOMS: atom_id res chain seq x y z
N MET A 1 -1.91 -9.02 38.91
CA MET A 1 -3.38 -8.92 38.79
C MET A 1 -3.73 -8.18 37.51
N LEU A 2 -4.80 -8.58 36.83
CA LEU A 2 -5.37 -7.87 35.69
C LEU A 2 -6.60 -7.07 36.13
N ILE A 3 -6.65 -5.81 35.71
CA ILE A 3 -7.77 -4.90 35.94
C ILE A 3 -8.29 -4.49 34.57
N THR A 4 -9.56 -4.78 34.27
CA THR A 4 -10.18 -4.45 32.99
C THR A 4 -11.38 -3.55 33.21
N VAL A 5 -11.29 -2.31 32.72
CA VAL A 5 -12.36 -1.32 32.78
C VAL A 5 -13.06 -1.24 31.41
N THR A 6 -14.39 -1.33 31.40
CA THR A 6 -15.19 -1.21 30.18
C THR A 6 -16.42 -0.31 30.40
N GLY A 7 -16.84 0.42 29.37
CA GLY A 7 -18.02 1.29 29.48
C GLY A 7 -18.07 2.39 28.44
N HIS A 8 -18.93 3.39 28.68
CA HIS A 8 -18.90 4.63 27.91
C HIS A 8 -17.70 5.48 28.34
N ASP A 9 -16.94 5.96 27.37
CA ASP A 9 -15.76 6.78 27.62
C ASP A 9 -16.12 8.09 28.34
N GLN A 10 -15.29 8.47 29.31
CA GLN A 10 -15.43 9.70 30.08
C GLN A 10 -14.05 10.29 30.39
N PRO A 11 -13.90 11.62 30.39
CA PRO A 11 -12.68 12.25 30.87
C PRO A 11 -12.38 11.86 32.32
N GLY A 12 -11.13 11.53 32.60
CA GLY A 12 -10.64 11.28 33.97
C GLY A 12 -10.73 9.83 34.46
N VAL A 13 -11.31 8.89 33.70
CA VAL A 13 -11.35 7.45 34.08
C VAL A 13 -9.95 6.90 34.33
N THR A 14 -9.03 7.16 33.41
CA THR A 14 -7.63 6.72 33.51
C THR A 14 -6.98 7.29 34.79
N SER A 15 -7.19 8.58 35.09
CA SER A 15 -6.65 9.22 36.31
C SER A 15 -7.24 8.58 37.57
N ALA A 16 -8.56 8.42 37.62
CA ALA A 16 -9.26 7.85 38.77
C ALA A 16 -8.77 6.43 39.10
N LEU A 17 -8.50 5.60 38.08
CA LEU A 17 -7.93 4.27 38.28
C LEU A 17 -6.53 4.36 38.88
N PHE A 18 -5.62 5.08 38.23
CA PHE A 18 -4.21 5.12 38.65
C PHE A 18 -4.00 5.81 40.01
N GLU A 19 -4.85 6.79 40.37
CA GLU A 19 -4.86 7.38 41.70
C GLU A 19 -5.24 6.40 42.81
N VAL A 20 -6.15 5.46 42.53
CA VAL A 20 -6.48 4.38 43.47
C VAL A 20 -5.31 3.41 43.57
N LEU A 21 -4.80 2.96 42.42
CA LEU A 21 -3.69 2.01 42.35
C LEU A 21 -2.45 2.50 43.11
N ALA A 22 -2.13 3.80 43.00
CA ALA A 22 -1.02 4.41 43.71
C ALA A 22 -1.11 4.27 45.24
N LYS A 23 -2.32 4.27 45.83
CA LYS A 23 -2.53 4.13 47.29
C LYS A 23 -2.17 2.74 47.81
N HIS A 24 -2.19 1.74 46.94
CA HIS A 24 -1.93 0.33 47.26
C HIS A 24 -0.49 -0.10 46.93
N GLY A 25 0.36 0.84 46.49
CA GLY A 25 1.77 0.56 46.19
C GLY A 25 1.94 -0.45 45.04
N VAL A 26 1.03 -0.45 44.07
CA VAL A 26 1.12 -1.36 42.92
C VAL A 26 2.08 -0.81 41.87
N GLU A 27 2.76 -1.72 41.17
CA GLU A 27 3.61 -1.42 40.02
C GLU A 27 2.89 -1.82 38.73
N LEU A 28 3.09 -1.06 37.65
CA LEU A 28 2.47 -1.35 36.36
C LEU A 28 3.37 -2.29 35.54
N LEU A 29 2.78 -3.36 35.02
CA LEU A 29 3.45 -4.29 34.09
C LEU A 29 3.07 -4.01 32.64
N ASN A 30 1.79 -3.72 32.38
CA ASN A 30 1.29 -3.36 31.04
C ASN A 30 0.02 -2.51 31.15
N VAL A 31 -0.20 -1.63 30.17
CA VAL A 31 -1.39 -0.79 30.04
C VAL A 31 -1.81 -0.73 28.58
N GLU A 32 -3.04 -1.12 28.28
CA GLU A 32 -3.64 -1.00 26.96
C GLU A 32 -4.97 -0.26 27.07
N GLN A 33 -5.14 0.78 26.24
CA GLN A 33 -6.37 1.58 26.21
C GLN A 33 -6.81 1.81 24.77
N VAL A 34 -8.10 1.60 24.51
CA VAL A 34 -8.73 1.97 23.24
C VAL A 34 -10.10 2.58 23.48
N VAL A 35 -10.44 3.60 22.69
CA VAL A 35 -11.78 4.19 22.64
C VAL A 35 -12.34 4.03 21.24
N ILE A 36 -13.39 3.23 21.09
CA ILE A 36 -14.05 2.98 19.80
C ILE A 36 -15.46 3.55 19.88
N ARG A 37 -15.72 4.62 19.11
CA ARG A 37 -17.04 5.28 19.05
C ARG A 37 -17.61 5.62 20.45
N GLY A 38 -16.76 6.12 21.35
CA GLY A 38 -17.13 6.49 22.72
C GLY A 38 -17.33 5.31 23.67
N ARG A 39 -16.87 4.10 23.31
CA ARG A 39 -16.75 2.95 24.21
C ARG A 39 -15.29 2.77 24.61
N LEU A 40 -15.01 2.83 25.90
CA LEU A 40 -13.69 2.64 26.46
C LEU A 40 -13.48 1.17 26.83
N THR A 41 -12.31 0.64 26.48
CA THR A 41 -11.71 -0.55 27.10
C THR A 41 -10.32 -0.16 27.58
N LEU A 42 -10.06 -0.34 28.88
CA LEU A 42 -8.78 -0.09 29.53
C LEU A 42 -8.34 -1.34 30.30
N GLY A 43 -7.30 -2.01 29.82
CA GLY A 43 -6.66 -3.14 30.47
C GLY A 43 -5.39 -2.69 31.18
N VAL A 44 -5.24 -3.04 32.46
CA VAL A 44 -4.08 -2.72 33.28
C VAL A 44 -3.61 -3.98 33.99
N LEU A 45 -2.42 -4.45 33.61
CA LEU A 45 -1.75 -5.53 34.32
C LEU A 45 -0.80 -4.92 35.37
N VAL A 46 -0.97 -5.31 36.63
CA VAL A 46 -0.19 -4.79 37.76
C VAL A 46 0.52 -5.90 38.52
N SER A 47 1.69 -5.57 39.06
CA SER A 47 2.42 -6.32 40.07
C SER A 47 2.19 -5.68 41.43
N CYS A 48 1.94 -6.49 42.45
CA CYS A 48 1.82 -6.03 43.83
C CYS A 48 2.13 -7.17 44.79
N ALA A 49 2.42 -6.84 46.05
CA ALA A 49 2.71 -7.83 47.08
C ALA A 49 1.51 -8.79 47.26
N PRO A 50 1.74 -10.08 47.58
CA PRO A 50 0.67 -11.07 47.75
C PRO A 50 -0.42 -10.61 48.73
N GLU A 51 -0.03 -9.93 49.80
CA GLU A 51 -0.94 -9.40 50.82
C GLU A 51 -1.87 -8.33 50.27
N VAL A 52 -1.41 -7.52 49.32
CA VAL A 52 -2.20 -6.48 48.66
C VAL A 52 -3.18 -7.12 47.68
N ALA A 53 -2.72 -8.11 46.92
CA ALA A 53 -3.52 -8.77 45.90
C ALA A 53 -4.57 -9.75 46.47
N ASP A 54 -4.35 -10.32 47.66
CA ASP A 54 -5.34 -11.14 48.39
C ASP A 54 -6.31 -10.31 49.23
N ASN A 55 -6.01 -9.02 49.42
CA ASN A 55 -6.85 -8.13 50.22
C ASN A 55 -8.01 -7.57 49.39
N ALA A 56 -9.22 -7.71 49.91
CA ALA A 56 -10.43 -7.14 49.31
C ALA A 56 -10.41 -5.60 49.23
N ALA A 57 -9.53 -4.91 49.95
CA ALA A 57 -9.40 -3.45 49.95
C ALA A 57 -9.05 -2.89 48.57
N LEU A 58 -8.04 -3.46 47.88
CA LEU A 58 -7.64 -2.99 46.55
C LEU A 58 -8.80 -3.17 45.55
N ARG A 59 -9.41 -4.36 45.53
CA ARG A 59 -10.58 -4.65 44.70
C ARG A 59 -11.71 -3.66 44.97
N GLY A 60 -12.08 -3.47 46.23
CA GLY A 60 -13.18 -2.60 46.63
C GLY A 60 -12.94 -1.13 46.28
N ASP A 61 -11.71 -0.62 46.45
CA ASP A 61 -11.37 0.75 46.10
C ASP A 61 -11.41 0.98 44.58
N VAL A 62 -10.90 0.03 43.80
CA VAL A 62 -10.95 0.07 42.33
C VAL A 62 -12.41 0.03 41.85
N GLU A 63 -13.19 -0.94 42.32
CA GLU A 63 -14.62 -1.05 42.00
C GLU A 63 -15.39 0.23 42.38
N ALA A 64 -15.16 0.78 43.58
CA ALA A 64 -15.84 2.00 44.02
C ALA A 64 -15.45 3.23 43.19
N ALA A 65 -14.19 3.35 42.76
CA ALA A 65 -13.75 4.49 41.96
C ALA A 65 -14.28 4.42 40.52
N ILE A 66 -14.25 3.24 39.90
CA ILE A 66 -14.70 3.06 38.52
C ILE A 66 -16.23 3.12 38.40
N HIS A 67 -16.97 2.51 39.33
CA HIS A 67 -18.43 2.64 39.34
C HIS A 67 -18.88 4.08 39.59
N ARG A 68 -18.12 4.90 40.34
CA ARG A 68 -18.43 6.31 40.57
C ARG A 68 -18.38 7.15 39.29
N VAL A 69 -17.52 6.77 38.35
CA VAL A 69 -17.45 7.40 37.02
C VAL A 69 -18.37 6.70 36.01
N GLY A 70 -19.13 5.68 36.42
CA GLY A 70 -20.18 5.06 35.60
C GLY A 70 -19.67 4.02 34.59
N LEU A 71 -18.55 3.36 34.88
CA LEU A 71 -18.01 2.26 34.09
C LEU A 71 -17.98 0.97 34.92
N ASP A 72 -17.87 -0.16 34.23
CA ASP A 72 -17.70 -1.48 34.83
C ASP A 72 -16.21 -1.82 34.96
N VAL A 73 -15.86 -2.58 35.99
CA VAL A 73 -14.49 -3.07 36.18
C VAL A 73 -14.47 -4.52 36.63
N THR A 74 -13.55 -5.30 36.07
CA THR A 74 -13.18 -6.62 36.58
C THR A 74 -11.76 -6.58 37.13
N VAL A 75 -11.54 -7.30 38.23
CA VAL A 75 -10.23 -7.43 38.87
C VAL A 75 -9.97 -8.91 39.11
N GLU A 76 -8.87 -9.43 38.57
CA GLU A 76 -8.57 -10.86 38.58
C GLU A 76 -7.08 -11.14 38.89
N ARG A 77 -6.82 -12.31 39.48
CA ARG A 77 -5.46 -12.85 39.58
C ARG A 77 -5.02 -13.33 38.19
N SER A 78 -3.75 -13.16 37.87
CA SER A 78 -3.26 -13.28 36.48
C SER A 78 -1.80 -13.70 36.46
N ASP A 79 -1.45 -14.66 37.31
CA ASP A 79 -0.06 -15.09 37.51
C ASP A 79 0.50 -15.84 36.27
N ASP A 80 -0.37 -16.25 35.35
CA ASP A 80 -0.12 -16.99 34.12
C ASP A 80 -0.47 -16.21 32.83
N VAL A 81 -0.84 -14.93 32.94
CA VAL A 81 -1.21 -14.10 31.78
C VAL A 81 0.03 -13.47 31.16
N PRO A 82 0.17 -13.44 29.80
CA PRO A 82 1.29 -12.76 29.15
C PRO A 82 1.32 -11.27 29.50
N ILE A 83 2.50 -10.76 29.83
CA ILE A 83 2.68 -9.34 30.20
C ILE A 83 2.41 -8.43 29.01
N ILE A 84 3.02 -8.74 27.87
CA ILE A 84 2.87 -8.02 26.61
C ILE A 84 2.43 -9.01 25.55
N ARG A 85 1.47 -8.60 24.71
CA ARG A 85 1.02 -9.42 23.59
C ARG A 85 2.14 -9.63 22.57
N GLU A 86 2.11 -10.77 21.90
CA GLU A 86 2.95 -10.99 20.73
C GLU A 86 2.51 -10.08 19.58
N PRO A 87 3.43 -9.63 18.71
CA PRO A 87 3.06 -8.92 17.49
C PRO A 87 2.24 -9.81 16.56
N SER A 88 1.29 -9.19 15.84
CA SER A 88 0.65 -9.83 14.69
C SER A 88 1.70 -10.30 13.69
N THR A 89 1.44 -11.40 13.01
CA THR A 89 2.38 -11.94 12.02
C THR A 89 2.17 -11.33 10.65
N HIS A 90 0.93 -10.97 10.31
CA HIS A 90 0.57 -10.41 9.01
C HIS A 90 -0.44 -9.27 9.15
N VAL A 91 -0.60 -8.50 8.08
CA VAL A 91 -1.64 -7.50 7.91
C VAL A 91 -2.41 -7.79 6.64
N ILE A 92 -3.74 -7.65 6.72
CA ILE A 92 -4.66 -7.79 5.59
C ILE A 92 -5.26 -6.42 5.33
N PHE A 93 -5.15 -5.96 4.09
CA PHE A 93 -5.83 -4.76 3.61
C PHE A 93 -7.05 -5.16 2.79
N VAL A 94 -8.19 -4.53 3.07
CA VAL A 94 -9.41 -4.69 2.28
C VAL A 94 -9.80 -3.31 1.77
N LEU A 95 -9.69 -3.10 0.46
CA LEU A 95 -10.05 -1.85 -0.21
C LEU A 95 -11.23 -2.10 -1.15
N GLY A 96 -12.19 -1.18 -1.17
CA GLY A 96 -13.36 -1.34 -2.02
C GLY A 96 -14.19 -0.08 -2.16
N ARG A 97 -14.97 -0.01 -3.23
CA ARG A 97 -15.92 1.07 -3.49
C ARG A 97 -17.22 0.50 -4.08
N PRO A 98 -18.14 -0.03 -3.24
CA PRO A 98 -18.06 -0.12 -1.78
C PRO A 98 -17.35 -1.38 -1.27
N VAL A 99 -16.93 -1.39 0.00
CA VAL A 99 -16.71 -2.63 0.76
C VAL A 99 -18.06 -3.04 1.37
N THR A 100 -18.68 -4.09 0.86
CA THR A 100 -19.96 -4.57 1.39
C THR A 100 -19.77 -5.39 2.67
N ALA A 101 -20.81 -5.52 3.48
CA ALA A 101 -20.78 -6.43 4.63
C ALA A 101 -20.61 -7.90 4.21
N GLY A 102 -21.08 -8.27 3.01
CA GLY A 102 -20.85 -9.58 2.40
C GLY A 102 -19.36 -9.81 2.15
N ALA A 103 -18.71 -8.87 1.47
CA ALA A 103 -17.28 -8.90 1.18
C ALA A 103 -16.43 -9.04 2.45
N PHE A 104 -16.67 -8.18 3.45
CA PHE A 104 -15.93 -8.25 4.71
C PHE A 104 -16.22 -9.55 5.48
N GLY A 105 -17.47 -10.04 5.43
CA GLY A 105 -17.86 -11.31 6.02
C GLY A 105 -17.20 -12.52 5.34
N ALA A 106 -16.98 -12.48 4.02
CA ALA A 106 -16.25 -13.50 3.28
C ALA A 106 -14.77 -13.55 3.69
N VAL A 107 -14.10 -12.38 3.77
CA VAL A 107 -12.72 -12.27 4.28
C VAL A 107 -12.60 -12.86 5.69
N ALA A 108 -13.46 -12.43 6.62
CA ALA A 108 -13.42 -12.91 8.00
C ALA A 108 -13.68 -14.43 8.12
N ARG A 109 -14.51 -14.99 7.24
CA ARG A 109 -14.82 -16.43 7.23
C ARG A 109 -13.61 -17.26 6.81
N GLU A 110 -12.90 -16.86 5.75
CA GLU A 110 -11.69 -17.56 5.29
C GLU A 110 -10.56 -17.47 6.32
N VAL A 111 -10.37 -16.27 6.90
CA VAL A 111 -9.43 -16.04 8.02
C VAL A 111 -9.73 -17.01 9.17
N ALA A 112 -10.98 -17.10 9.63
CA ALA A 112 -11.37 -17.99 10.71
C ALA A 112 -11.26 -19.49 10.32
N ALA A 113 -11.59 -19.85 9.08
CA ALA A 113 -11.52 -21.24 8.59
C ALA A 113 -10.10 -21.80 8.60
N LEU A 114 -9.09 -20.93 8.47
CA LEU A 114 -7.67 -21.28 8.53
C LEU A 114 -7.05 -21.14 9.93
N GLY A 115 -7.87 -20.88 10.96
CA GLY A 115 -7.41 -20.71 12.33
C GLY A 115 -6.61 -19.43 12.56
N VAL A 116 -6.75 -18.43 11.68
CA VAL A 116 -6.09 -17.14 11.82
C VAL A 116 -6.88 -16.26 12.79
N ASN A 117 -6.21 -15.72 13.81
CA ASN A 117 -6.83 -14.78 14.73
C ASN A 117 -6.74 -13.34 14.20
N ILE A 118 -7.80 -12.55 14.39
CA ILE A 118 -7.78 -11.11 14.12
C ILE A 118 -7.45 -10.39 15.42
N ASP A 119 -6.29 -9.74 15.46
CA ASP A 119 -5.77 -9.06 16.65
C ASP A 119 -6.28 -7.62 16.74
N PHE A 120 -6.53 -7.00 15.59
CA PHE A 120 -6.92 -5.60 15.50
C PHE A 120 -7.58 -5.30 14.15
N ILE A 121 -8.59 -4.42 14.15
CA ILE A 121 -9.22 -3.90 12.93
C ILE A 121 -9.30 -2.37 13.04
N ARG A 122 -8.93 -1.66 11.98
CA ARG A 122 -9.19 -0.21 11.85
C ARG A 122 -9.59 0.18 10.44
N GLY A 123 -10.26 1.33 10.33
CA GLY A 123 -10.37 2.04 9.06
C GLY A 123 -9.08 2.79 8.75
N ILE A 124 -8.64 2.72 7.50
CA ILE A 124 -7.45 3.44 7.01
C ILE A 124 -7.82 4.50 5.97
N SER A 125 -8.97 4.38 5.31
CA SER A 125 -9.48 5.40 4.39
C SER A 125 -11.00 5.39 4.29
N ASP A 126 -11.57 6.58 4.13
CA ASP A 126 -12.97 6.85 3.75
C ASP A 126 -13.08 7.25 2.27
N TYR A 127 -11.94 7.49 1.63
CA TYR A 127 -11.79 8.16 0.34
C TYR A 127 -10.38 7.89 -0.24
N PRO A 128 -10.20 7.74 -1.57
CA PRO A 128 -11.23 7.64 -2.61
C PRO A 128 -11.96 6.29 -2.61
N VAL A 129 -11.42 5.33 -1.85
CA VAL A 129 -12.00 4.01 -1.58
C VAL A 129 -12.18 3.84 -0.08
N THR A 130 -13.11 2.98 0.32
CA THR A 130 -13.17 2.52 1.71
C THR A 130 -12.00 1.56 1.91
N GLY A 131 -11.16 1.83 2.92
CA GLY A 131 -10.04 0.98 3.28
C GLY A 131 -10.12 0.50 4.72
N LEU A 132 -9.93 -0.80 4.91
CA LEU A 132 -9.89 -1.46 6.21
C LEU A 132 -8.58 -2.24 6.35
N GLU A 133 -7.97 -2.16 7.53
CA GLU A 133 -6.77 -2.91 7.92
C GLU A 133 -7.15 -3.91 9.01
N LEU A 134 -6.76 -5.18 8.82
CA LEU A 134 -6.84 -6.22 9.83
C LEU A 134 -5.42 -6.68 10.14
N ARG A 135 -4.99 -6.58 11.40
CA ARG A 135 -3.74 -7.23 11.84
C ARG A 135 -4.09 -8.61 12.37
N VAL A 136 -3.34 -9.61 11.93
CA VAL A 136 -3.69 -10.99 12.14
C VAL A 136 -2.51 -11.84 12.58
N SER A 137 -2.81 -12.88 13.35
CA SER A 137 -1.86 -13.90 13.77
C SER A 137 -2.14 -15.19 12.99
N VAL A 138 -1.35 -15.39 11.93
CA VAL A 138 -1.43 -16.54 11.01
C VAL A 138 -0.62 -17.72 11.56
N PRO A 139 -1.21 -18.92 11.71
CA PRO A 139 -0.48 -20.12 12.11
C PRO A 139 0.63 -20.49 11.12
N PRO A 140 1.74 -21.10 11.58
CA PRO A 140 2.80 -21.58 10.68
C PRO A 140 2.25 -22.51 9.59
N GLY A 141 2.59 -22.22 8.33
CA GLY A 141 2.15 -22.99 7.16
C GLY A 141 0.77 -22.60 6.60
N ALA A 142 0.02 -21.70 7.26
CA ALA A 142 -1.29 -21.26 6.79
C ALA A 142 -1.25 -20.08 5.79
N TYR A 143 -0.08 -19.43 5.61
CA TYR A 143 0.06 -18.26 4.73
C TYR A 143 -0.35 -18.52 3.27
N GLY A 144 0.22 -19.55 2.62
CA GLY A 144 -0.12 -19.87 1.23
C GLY A 144 -1.62 -20.15 1.01
N PRO A 145 -2.25 -21.02 1.83
CA PRO A 145 -3.70 -21.22 1.80
C PRO A 145 -4.50 -19.93 2.06
N LEU A 146 -4.06 -19.07 2.97
CA LEU A 146 -4.72 -17.79 3.28
C LEU A 146 -4.68 -16.85 2.08
N GLN A 147 -3.50 -16.67 1.46
CA GLN A 147 -3.34 -15.84 0.28
C GLN A 147 -4.26 -16.32 -0.85
N SER A 148 -4.26 -17.64 -1.13
CA SER A 148 -5.11 -18.22 -2.17
C SER A 148 -6.61 -18.04 -1.89
N ALA A 149 -7.05 -18.22 -0.64
CA ALA A 149 -8.45 -18.04 -0.24
C ALA A 149 -8.88 -16.59 -0.40
N LEU A 150 -8.04 -15.63 0.02
CA LEU A 150 -8.36 -14.21 -0.04
C LEU A 150 -8.29 -13.64 -1.46
N THR A 151 -7.41 -14.15 -2.33
CA THR A 151 -7.41 -13.83 -3.76
C THR A 151 -8.73 -14.23 -4.43
N ARG A 152 -9.29 -15.39 -4.06
CA ARG A 152 -10.62 -15.81 -4.53
C ARG A 152 -11.71 -14.87 -4.02
N VAL A 153 -11.71 -14.54 -2.74
CA VAL A 153 -12.69 -13.61 -2.15
C VAL A 153 -12.63 -12.24 -2.83
N ALA A 154 -11.43 -11.71 -3.09
CA ALA A 154 -11.24 -10.45 -3.80
C ALA A 154 -11.94 -10.44 -5.16
N ALA A 155 -11.75 -11.51 -5.94
CA ALA A 155 -12.37 -11.67 -7.25
C ALA A 155 -13.90 -11.85 -7.20
N GLU A 156 -14.41 -12.65 -6.25
CA GLU A 156 -15.84 -12.94 -6.11
C GLU A 156 -16.64 -11.74 -5.58
N GLU A 157 -16.05 -10.97 -4.65
CA GLU A 157 -16.72 -9.88 -3.94
C GLU A 157 -16.43 -8.50 -4.54
N GLY A 158 -15.55 -8.41 -5.54
CA GLY A 158 -15.22 -7.15 -6.23
C GLY A 158 -14.51 -6.14 -5.31
N VAL A 159 -13.63 -6.62 -4.43
CA VAL A 159 -12.79 -5.82 -3.53
C VAL A 159 -11.33 -6.18 -3.73
N ASP A 160 -10.42 -5.26 -3.45
CA ASP A 160 -9.00 -5.57 -3.38
C ASP A 160 -8.66 -6.13 -2.00
N VAL A 161 -7.99 -7.28 -1.96
CA VAL A 161 -7.48 -7.89 -0.72
C VAL A 161 -5.99 -8.16 -0.88
N ALA A 162 -5.18 -7.60 0.01
CA ALA A 162 -3.73 -7.82 0.06
C ALA A 162 -3.33 -8.37 1.42
N VAL A 163 -2.38 -9.31 1.45
CA VAL A 163 -1.82 -9.90 2.67
C VAL A 163 -0.32 -9.65 2.68
N GLU A 164 0.18 -9.04 3.73
CA GLU A 164 1.59 -8.69 3.86
C GLU A 164 2.15 -9.21 5.19
N ASP A 165 3.43 -9.56 5.20
CA ASP A 165 4.17 -9.77 6.45
C ASP A 165 4.10 -8.51 7.31
N TYR A 166 3.69 -8.67 8.58
CA TYR A 166 3.65 -7.55 9.52
C TYR A 166 4.87 -7.60 10.43
N GLY A 167 5.67 -6.54 10.39
CA GLY A 167 6.87 -6.47 11.21
C GLY A 167 7.75 -5.27 10.87
N LEU A 168 8.97 -5.28 11.42
CA LEU A 168 9.93 -4.20 11.17
C LEU A 168 10.29 -4.09 9.68
N ALA A 169 10.46 -5.21 8.98
CA ALA A 169 10.79 -5.22 7.55
C ALA A 169 9.76 -4.46 6.71
N TRP A 170 8.46 -4.76 6.89
CA TRP A 170 7.37 -4.04 6.22
C TRP A 170 7.37 -2.54 6.51
N ARG A 171 7.61 -2.14 7.77
CA ARG A 171 7.68 -0.71 8.16
C ARG A 171 8.95 0.00 7.68
N THR A 172 9.87 -0.70 7.02
CA THR A 172 11.15 -0.18 6.54
C THR A 172 11.31 -0.24 5.02
N LYS A 173 10.20 -0.38 4.27
CA LYS A 173 10.21 -0.10 2.83
C LYS A 173 10.69 1.36 2.61
N ARG A 174 11.62 1.57 1.68
CA ARG A 174 12.32 2.86 1.49
C ARG A 174 12.62 3.24 0.05
N LEU A 175 12.42 2.35 -0.91
CA LEU A 175 12.59 2.64 -2.34
C LEU A 175 11.37 2.14 -3.09
N ILE A 176 10.85 2.94 -4.00
CA ILE A 176 9.70 2.58 -4.83
C ILE A 176 9.94 2.95 -6.28
N VAL A 177 9.62 2.02 -7.17
CA VAL A 177 9.65 2.21 -8.61
C VAL A 177 8.26 2.06 -9.20
N PHE A 178 7.92 2.94 -10.14
CA PHE A 178 6.67 2.89 -10.88
C PHE A 178 6.95 2.59 -12.36
N ASP A 179 6.11 1.79 -13.00
CA ASP A 179 5.93 1.93 -14.44
C ASP A 179 5.32 3.31 -14.75
N VAL A 180 5.49 3.76 -15.99
CA VAL A 180 5.01 5.06 -16.45
C VAL A 180 3.65 4.91 -17.12
N ASP A 181 3.61 4.26 -18.28
CA ASP A 181 2.40 4.06 -19.06
C ASP A 181 1.38 3.27 -18.25
N SER A 182 0.11 3.66 -18.30
CA SER A 182 -1.00 3.03 -17.58
C SER A 182 -0.86 2.86 -16.05
N THR A 183 0.20 3.40 -15.44
CA THR A 183 0.50 3.32 -14.00
C THR A 183 0.69 4.71 -13.38
N LEU A 184 1.81 5.40 -13.65
CA LEU A 184 2.03 6.75 -13.16
C LEU A 184 1.32 7.80 -14.02
N VAL A 185 1.20 7.52 -15.31
CA VAL A 185 0.57 8.33 -16.35
C VAL A 185 -0.64 7.57 -16.91
N GLN A 186 -1.65 8.29 -17.36
CA GLN A 186 -2.84 7.71 -17.99
C GLN A 186 -2.55 7.41 -19.48
N GLY A 187 -2.89 6.19 -19.90
CA GLY A 187 -2.76 5.74 -21.29
C GLY A 187 -1.32 5.38 -21.69
N GLU A 188 -1.13 5.20 -23.00
CA GLU A 188 0.11 4.72 -23.60
C GLU A 188 0.79 5.82 -24.43
N VAL A 189 1.98 6.25 -24.01
CA VAL A 189 2.75 7.32 -24.67
C VAL A 189 3.04 7.00 -26.15
N ILE A 190 3.32 5.73 -26.46
CA ILE A 190 3.63 5.31 -27.84
C ILE A 190 2.43 5.44 -28.78
N GLU A 191 1.20 5.27 -28.26
CA GLU A 191 -0.03 5.44 -29.03
C GLU A 191 -0.29 6.93 -29.30
N MET A 192 -0.02 7.80 -28.32
CA MET A 192 -0.08 9.25 -28.49
C MET A 192 0.90 9.74 -29.56
N LEU A 193 2.11 9.16 -29.64
CA LEU A 193 3.07 9.43 -30.71
C LEU A 193 2.57 8.89 -32.07
N ALA A 194 2.06 7.67 -32.09
CA ALA A 194 1.57 7.01 -33.30
C ALA A 194 0.36 7.74 -33.92
N ALA A 195 -0.49 8.35 -33.10
CA ALA A 195 -1.58 9.22 -33.56
C ALA A 195 -1.08 10.37 -34.43
N ARG A 196 0.11 10.91 -34.15
CA ARG A 196 0.74 11.97 -34.95
C ARG A 196 1.27 11.48 -36.29
N ALA A 197 1.53 10.17 -36.41
CA ALA A 197 1.83 9.50 -37.68
C ALA A 197 0.58 8.97 -38.41
N GLY A 198 -0.62 9.12 -37.84
CA GLY A 198 -1.83 8.48 -38.34
C GLY A 198 -1.81 6.94 -38.22
N ALA A 199 -0.97 6.40 -37.33
CA ALA A 199 -0.71 4.98 -37.14
C ALA A 199 -1.23 4.43 -35.80
N GLU A 200 -2.04 5.20 -35.06
CA GLU A 200 -2.56 4.83 -33.73
C GLU A 200 -3.20 3.45 -33.72
N GLY A 201 -4.14 3.16 -34.63
CA GLY A 201 -4.80 1.86 -34.69
C GLY A 201 -3.87 0.69 -34.99
N ALA A 202 -2.81 0.92 -35.78
CA ALA A 202 -1.81 -0.12 -36.06
C ALA A 202 -0.92 -0.39 -34.84
N VAL A 203 -0.50 0.67 -34.14
CA VAL A 203 0.30 0.56 -32.93
C VAL A 203 -0.50 -0.07 -31.79
N ALA A 204 -1.76 0.35 -31.57
CA ALA A 204 -2.64 -0.23 -30.57
C ALA A 204 -2.83 -1.74 -30.78
N ALA A 205 -3.00 -2.19 -32.03
CA ALA A 205 -3.11 -3.62 -32.34
C ALA A 205 -1.82 -4.41 -32.00
N ILE A 206 -0.64 -3.82 -32.24
CA ILE A 206 0.65 -4.44 -31.88
C ILE A 206 0.87 -4.43 -30.36
N THR A 207 0.50 -3.33 -29.67
CA THR A 207 0.56 -3.21 -28.21
C THR A 207 -0.28 -4.31 -27.57
N GLU A 208 -1.55 -4.44 -27.98
CA GLU A 208 -2.45 -5.48 -27.49
C GLU A 208 -1.95 -6.90 -27.76
N ALA A 209 -1.38 -7.17 -28.94
CA ALA A 209 -0.77 -8.47 -29.24
C ALA A 209 0.45 -8.80 -28.35
N ALA A 210 1.30 -7.80 -28.08
CA ALA A 210 2.44 -7.97 -27.18
C ALA A 210 2.02 -8.20 -25.73
N MET A 211 0.97 -7.49 -25.26
CA MET A 211 0.41 -7.70 -23.92
C MET A 211 -0.23 -9.09 -23.76
N ARG A 212 -0.72 -9.72 -24.84
CA ARG A 212 -1.18 -11.13 -24.86
C ARG A 212 -0.04 -12.15 -24.95
N GLY A 213 1.21 -11.72 -25.07
CA GLY A 213 2.38 -12.60 -25.20
C GLY A 213 2.55 -13.23 -26.60
N GLU A 214 1.85 -12.71 -27.62
CA GLU A 214 1.94 -13.18 -29.01
C GLU A 214 3.23 -12.70 -29.70
N LEU A 215 3.84 -11.64 -29.17
CA LEU A 215 5.07 -11.02 -29.67
C LEU A 215 6.07 -10.85 -28.53
N ASP A 216 7.35 -11.09 -28.83
CA ASP A 216 8.44 -10.69 -27.95
C ASP A 216 8.44 -9.16 -27.76
N PHE A 217 8.79 -8.69 -26.55
CA PHE A 217 8.72 -7.26 -26.22
C PHE A 217 9.61 -6.41 -27.13
N ALA A 218 10.85 -6.83 -27.36
CA ALA A 218 11.79 -6.07 -28.20
C ALA A 218 11.30 -6.04 -29.66
N GLN A 219 10.77 -7.16 -30.16
CA GLN A 219 10.16 -7.22 -31.48
C GLN A 219 8.95 -6.28 -31.60
N SER A 220 8.04 -6.30 -30.62
CA SER A 220 6.88 -5.41 -30.57
C SER A 220 7.30 -3.94 -30.50
N LEU A 221 8.28 -3.61 -29.65
CA LEU A 221 8.80 -2.25 -29.53
C LEU A 221 9.37 -1.76 -30.86
N HIS A 222 10.20 -2.56 -31.53
CA HIS A 222 10.75 -2.20 -32.84
C HIS A 222 9.66 -1.98 -33.89
N GLN A 223 8.63 -2.84 -33.93
CA GLN A 223 7.51 -2.67 -34.87
C GLN A 223 6.72 -1.39 -34.60
N ARG A 224 6.41 -1.10 -33.33
CA ARG A 224 5.68 0.11 -32.95
C ARG A 224 6.49 1.38 -33.22
N VAL A 225 7.77 1.38 -32.85
CA VAL A 225 8.66 2.54 -33.07
C VAL A 225 8.91 2.78 -34.56
N ALA A 226 8.96 1.73 -35.39
CA ALA A 226 9.10 1.89 -36.85
C ALA A 226 7.97 2.73 -37.47
N THR A 227 6.76 2.70 -36.89
CA THR A 227 5.63 3.53 -37.37
C THR A 227 5.84 5.03 -37.18
N LEU A 228 6.80 5.42 -36.33
CA LEU A 228 7.11 6.82 -36.00
C LEU A 228 8.16 7.43 -36.96
N ALA A 229 8.71 6.63 -37.88
CA ALA A 229 9.74 7.09 -38.81
C ALA A 229 9.25 8.27 -39.66
N GLY A 230 10.06 9.33 -39.72
CA GLY A 230 9.76 10.54 -40.49
C GLY A 230 9.03 11.64 -39.70
N LEU A 231 8.58 11.37 -38.47
CA LEU A 231 8.03 12.42 -37.61
C LEU A 231 9.13 13.40 -37.17
N PRO A 232 8.83 14.72 -37.09
CA PRO A 232 9.75 15.67 -36.49
C PRO A 232 9.88 15.40 -34.99
N ALA A 233 11.09 15.50 -34.45
CA ALA A 233 11.38 15.22 -33.05
C ALA A 233 10.61 16.13 -32.07
N SER A 234 10.14 17.30 -32.51
CA SER A 234 9.28 18.19 -31.71
C SER A 234 7.98 17.53 -31.25
N VAL A 235 7.54 16.45 -31.93
CA VAL A 235 6.36 15.68 -31.52
C VAL A 235 6.50 15.09 -30.12
N ILE A 236 7.73 14.81 -29.67
CA ILE A 236 8.04 14.30 -28.33
C ILE A 236 7.62 15.33 -27.28
N ASP A 237 7.96 16.59 -27.50
CA ASP A 237 7.62 17.69 -26.59
C ASP A 237 6.11 17.95 -26.58
N ASP A 238 5.47 17.90 -27.76
CA ASP A 238 4.01 18.07 -27.90
C ASP A 238 3.22 16.98 -27.16
N VAL A 239 3.68 15.73 -27.24
CA VAL A 239 3.07 14.59 -26.52
C VAL A 239 3.37 14.69 -25.02
N GLY A 240 4.60 15.02 -24.64
CA GLY A 240 4.99 15.21 -23.25
C GLY A 240 4.14 16.25 -22.51
N ALA A 241 3.78 17.34 -23.19
CA ALA A 241 2.91 18.39 -22.63
C ALA A 241 1.44 17.97 -22.43
N GLN A 242 1.01 16.86 -23.03
CA GLN A 242 -0.37 16.35 -22.97
C GLN A 242 -0.55 15.23 -21.95
N LEU A 243 0.54 14.76 -21.33
CA LEU A 243 0.47 13.68 -20.37
C LEU A 243 -0.39 14.05 -19.17
N GLN A 244 -1.31 13.16 -18.83
CA GLN A 244 -2.11 13.27 -17.63
C GLN A 244 -1.61 12.27 -16.61
N LEU A 245 -1.30 12.75 -15.41
CA LEU A 245 -0.95 11.86 -14.31
C LEU A 245 -2.14 11.01 -13.89
N MET A 246 -1.87 9.78 -13.46
CA MET A 246 -2.87 8.92 -12.85
C MET A 246 -3.51 9.64 -11.65
N PRO A 247 -4.84 9.57 -11.46
CA PRO A 247 -5.48 10.15 -10.30
C PRO A 247 -4.80 9.64 -9.01
N GLY A 248 -4.45 10.55 -8.11
CA GLY A 248 -3.69 10.24 -6.89
C GLY A 248 -2.16 10.29 -7.03
N ALA A 249 -1.58 10.24 -8.23
CA ALA A 249 -0.12 10.13 -8.41
C ALA A 249 0.71 11.22 -7.71
N ARG A 250 0.26 12.48 -7.79
CA ARG A 250 0.92 13.59 -7.06
C ARG A 250 0.86 13.41 -5.55
N THR A 251 -0.24 12.88 -5.02
CA THR A 251 -0.41 12.59 -3.59
C THR A 251 0.46 11.41 -3.17
N THR A 252 0.51 10.36 -3.99
CA THR A 252 1.41 9.21 -3.82
C THR A 252 2.84 9.67 -3.65
N LEU A 253 3.39 10.37 -4.65
CA LEU A 253 4.79 10.81 -4.65
C LEU A 253 5.10 11.80 -3.52
N ARG A 254 4.25 12.80 -3.29
CA ARG A 254 4.43 13.77 -2.20
C ARG A 254 4.49 13.07 -0.84
N THR A 255 3.60 12.10 -0.60
CA THR A 255 3.54 11.38 0.68
C THR A 255 4.77 10.47 0.84
N LEU A 256 5.17 9.76 -0.21
CA LEU A 256 6.39 8.93 -0.22
C LEU A 256 7.65 9.77 0.07
N GLN A 257 7.76 10.94 -0.54
CA GLN A 257 8.85 11.88 -0.29
C GLN A 257 8.88 12.35 1.17
N ARG A 258 7.72 12.63 1.80
CA ARG A 258 7.64 12.93 3.24
C ARG A 258 8.11 11.76 4.13
N LEU A 259 7.85 10.53 3.69
CA LEU A 259 8.32 9.31 4.35
C LEU A 259 9.81 9.01 4.08
N GLY A 260 10.48 9.81 3.25
CA GLY A 260 11.89 9.65 2.91
C GLY A 260 12.17 8.53 1.90
N PHE A 261 11.17 8.12 1.12
CA PHE A 261 11.37 7.15 0.05
C PHE A 261 12.24 7.71 -1.06
N ARG A 262 13.08 6.84 -1.64
CA ARG A 262 13.65 7.03 -2.97
C ARG A 262 12.60 6.65 -4.00
N CYS A 263 12.21 7.59 -4.84
CA CYS A 263 11.13 7.42 -5.81
C CYS A 263 11.70 7.50 -7.22
N GLY A 264 11.38 6.53 -8.07
CA GLY A 264 11.78 6.57 -9.47
C GLY A 264 10.86 5.80 -10.40
N VAL A 265 11.23 5.75 -11.67
CA VAL A 265 10.45 5.11 -12.73
C VAL A 265 11.28 4.16 -13.56
N VAL A 266 10.66 3.06 -14.00
CA VAL A 266 11.27 2.07 -14.89
C VAL A 266 10.28 1.75 -16.00
N SER A 267 10.56 2.23 -17.21
CA SER A 267 9.60 2.25 -18.31
C SER A 267 10.16 1.63 -19.58
N GLY A 268 9.29 0.94 -20.33
CA GLY A 268 9.54 0.57 -21.72
C GLY A 268 9.34 1.73 -22.71
N GLY A 269 8.85 2.87 -22.24
CA GLY A 269 8.65 4.11 -22.99
C GLY A 269 9.96 4.89 -23.21
N PHE A 270 9.84 6.19 -23.48
CA PHE A 270 10.94 6.98 -24.04
C PHE A 270 11.49 8.04 -23.09
N ARG A 271 12.81 8.04 -22.90
CA ARG A 271 13.56 8.92 -22.00
C ARG A 271 13.21 10.39 -22.17
N ARG A 272 13.17 10.91 -23.41
CA ARG A 272 12.91 12.34 -23.66
C ARG A 272 11.50 12.79 -23.27
N ILE A 273 10.54 11.87 -23.20
CA ILE A 273 9.18 12.15 -22.73
C ILE A 273 9.11 12.08 -21.21
N ILE A 274 9.79 11.12 -20.60
CA ILE A 274 9.74 10.84 -19.17
C ILE A 274 10.59 11.82 -18.36
N GLU A 275 11.73 12.26 -18.88
CA GLU A 275 12.69 13.09 -18.14
C GLU A 275 12.14 14.45 -17.69
N PRO A 276 11.36 15.21 -18.50
CA PRO A 276 10.65 16.40 -18.02
C PRO A 276 9.68 16.09 -16.87
N LEU A 277 8.91 15.00 -16.98
CA LEU A 277 7.96 14.58 -15.95
C LEU A 277 8.67 14.18 -14.66
N ALA A 278 9.76 13.42 -14.76
CA ALA A 278 10.59 13.01 -13.62
C ALA A 278 11.16 14.23 -12.88
N ARG A 279 11.60 15.26 -13.61
CA ARG A 279 12.05 16.53 -13.04
C ARG A 279 10.92 17.28 -12.34
N GLU A 280 9.75 17.36 -12.95
CA GLU A 280 8.56 18.00 -12.34
C GLU A 280 8.15 17.32 -11.02
N LEU A 281 8.24 15.99 -10.98
CA LEU A 281 7.84 15.17 -9.84
C LEU A 281 8.95 14.98 -8.79
N ASN A 282 10.14 15.53 -9.01
CA ASN A 282 11.33 15.34 -8.17
C ASN A 282 11.65 13.85 -7.94
N LEU A 283 11.69 13.06 -9.01
CA LEU A 283 12.13 11.66 -8.95
C LEU A 283 13.66 11.58 -8.78
N ASP A 284 14.11 10.63 -7.98
CA ASP A 284 15.52 10.39 -7.68
C ASP A 284 16.25 9.68 -8.83
N PHE A 285 15.54 8.85 -9.60
CA PHE A 285 16.12 8.02 -10.66
C PHE A 285 15.09 7.61 -11.72
N MET A 286 15.58 7.23 -12.91
CA MET A 286 14.75 6.76 -14.02
C MET A 286 15.51 5.81 -14.96
N ALA A 287 14.80 4.82 -15.51
CA ALA A 287 15.25 3.99 -16.63
C ALA A 287 14.18 3.99 -17.74
N ALA A 288 14.59 4.23 -18.99
CA ALA A 288 13.71 4.27 -20.16
C ALA A 288 14.49 4.03 -21.46
N ASN A 289 13.80 3.64 -22.53
CA ASN A 289 14.37 3.51 -23.87
C ASN A 289 14.65 4.88 -24.50
N GLU A 290 15.51 4.94 -25.52
CA GLU A 290 15.83 6.17 -26.24
C GLU A 290 15.46 6.07 -27.72
N LEU A 291 14.68 7.03 -28.24
CA LEU A 291 14.38 7.12 -29.67
C LEU A 291 15.60 7.65 -30.44
N GLU A 292 15.93 7.03 -31.56
CA GLU A 292 16.98 7.52 -32.45
C GLU A 292 16.46 8.72 -33.27
N ILE A 293 17.23 9.81 -33.23
CA ILE A 293 16.91 11.08 -33.90
C ILE A 293 18.09 11.48 -34.78
N VAL A 294 17.83 11.73 -36.06
CA VAL A 294 18.81 12.21 -37.04
C VAL A 294 18.24 13.45 -37.71
N ASP A 295 19.01 14.54 -37.73
CA ASP A 295 18.61 15.83 -38.32
C ASP A 295 17.25 16.35 -37.83
N GLY A 296 16.94 16.09 -36.55
CA GLY A 296 15.68 16.50 -35.92
C GLY A 296 14.47 15.65 -36.33
N ILE A 297 14.67 14.48 -36.94
CA ILE A 297 13.61 13.56 -37.38
C ILE A 297 13.79 12.19 -36.71
N LEU A 298 12.67 11.59 -36.29
CA LEU A 298 12.64 10.22 -35.76
C LEU A 298 12.97 9.23 -36.87
N THR A 299 13.94 8.34 -36.64
CA THR A 299 14.32 7.33 -37.64
C THR A 299 13.43 6.09 -37.63
N GLY A 300 12.58 5.95 -36.59
CA GLY A 300 11.80 4.74 -36.32
C GLY A 300 12.60 3.62 -35.66
N ARG A 301 13.72 3.94 -34.99
CA ARG A 301 14.52 2.99 -34.20
C ARG A 301 14.75 3.49 -32.77
N VAL A 302 15.18 2.57 -31.90
CA VAL A 302 15.65 2.88 -30.54
C VAL A 302 17.17 2.74 -30.47
N VAL A 303 17.80 3.47 -29.55
CA VAL A 303 19.25 3.47 -29.30
C VAL A 303 19.55 2.78 -27.97
N GLY A 304 20.66 2.05 -27.92
CA GLY A 304 21.16 1.45 -26.69
C GLY A 304 20.45 0.16 -26.29
N PRO A 305 20.68 -0.31 -25.05
CA PRO A 305 20.00 -1.49 -24.52
C PRO A 305 18.50 -1.20 -24.34
N ILE A 306 17.67 -2.19 -24.67
CA ILE A 306 16.22 -2.09 -24.50
C ILE A 306 15.88 -2.39 -23.03
N VAL A 307 15.09 -1.51 -22.42
CA VAL A 307 14.42 -1.74 -21.13
C VAL A 307 13.23 -2.67 -21.38
N ASP A 308 13.53 -3.95 -21.55
CA ASP A 308 12.56 -5.04 -21.64
C ASP A 308 12.21 -5.58 -20.24
N ARG A 309 11.47 -6.69 -20.18
CA ARG A 309 11.02 -7.28 -18.92
C ARG A 309 12.19 -7.63 -17.96
N PRO A 310 13.24 -8.37 -18.38
CA PRO A 310 14.45 -8.55 -17.57
C PRO A 310 15.19 -7.23 -17.27
N GLY A 311 15.20 -6.30 -18.23
CA GLY A 311 15.78 -4.96 -18.09
C GLY A 311 15.13 -4.17 -16.96
N LYS A 312 13.80 -4.25 -16.79
CA LYS A 312 13.10 -3.59 -15.68
C LYS A 312 13.56 -4.11 -14.31
N ALA A 313 13.69 -5.43 -14.17
CA ALA A 313 14.19 -6.04 -12.95
C ALA A 313 15.65 -5.69 -12.66
N THR A 314 16.47 -5.60 -13.72
CA THR A 314 17.88 -5.18 -13.61
C THR A 314 17.97 -3.73 -13.14
N ALA A 315 17.20 -2.83 -13.75
CA ALA A 315 17.14 -1.43 -13.35
C ALA A 315 16.74 -1.26 -11.87
N LEU A 316 15.73 -1.99 -11.39
CA LEU A 316 15.34 -1.98 -9.98
C LEU A 316 16.52 -2.37 -9.06
N ARG A 317 17.24 -3.44 -9.40
CA ARG A 317 18.40 -3.91 -8.60
C ARG A 317 19.52 -2.88 -8.60
N ASP A 318 19.83 -2.30 -9.75
CA ASP A 318 20.87 -1.28 -9.89
C ASP A 318 20.53 -0.03 -9.05
N PHE A 319 19.27 0.41 -9.05
CA PHE A 319 18.83 1.53 -8.21
C PHE A 319 18.86 1.18 -6.71
N ALA A 320 18.42 -0.02 -6.35
CA ALA A 320 18.51 -0.50 -4.97
C ALA A 320 19.95 -0.50 -4.45
N GLU A 321 20.90 -1.00 -5.26
CA GLU A 321 22.33 -0.96 -4.96
C GLU A 321 22.85 0.49 -4.85
N GLN A 322 22.53 1.34 -5.84
CA GLN A 322 22.95 2.75 -5.88
C GLN A 322 22.57 3.52 -4.61
N PHE A 323 21.37 3.26 -4.06
CA PHE A 323 20.87 3.94 -2.86
C PHE A 323 21.11 3.16 -1.56
N GLY A 324 21.77 2.00 -1.62
CA GLY A 324 22.03 1.16 -0.44
C GLY A 324 20.76 0.65 0.23
N VAL A 325 19.74 0.32 -0.57
CA VAL A 325 18.45 -0.21 -0.11
C VAL A 325 18.42 -1.72 -0.39
N PRO A 326 18.30 -2.58 0.64
CA PRO A 326 18.09 -4.01 0.44
C PRO A 326 16.84 -4.30 -0.40
N MET A 327 16.88 -5.33 -1.24
CA MET A 327 15.76 -5.66 -2.14
C MET A 327 14.44 -5.92 -1.39
N GLU A 328 14.49 -6.53 -0.20
CA GLU A 328 13.31 -6.72 0.68
C GLU A 328 12.64 -5.41 1.12
N GLN A 329 13.34 -4.27 1.00
CA GLN A 329 12.86 -2.92 1.31
C GLN A 329 12.44 -2.12 0.06
N THR A 330 12.44 -2.74 -1.12
CA THR A 330 11.97 -2.10 -2.36
C THR A 330 10.50 -2.42 -2.63
N VAL A 331 9.86 -1.53 -3.37
CA VAL A 331 8.48 -1.66 -3.83
C VAL A 331 8.47 -1.42 -5.35
N ALA A 332 7.72 -2.23 -6.10
CA ALA A 332 7.51 -2.03 -7.53
C ALA A 332 6.02 -1.96 -7.82
N VAL A 333 5.60 -0.99 -8.63
CA VAL A 333 4.21 -0.80 -9.05
C VAL A 333 4.15 -0.80 -10.58
N GLY A 334 3.29 -1.65 -11.16
CA GLY A 334 3.12 -1.75 -12.61
C GLY A 334 1.77 -2.38 -12.98
N ASP A 335 1.44 -2.40 -14.27
CA ASP A 335 0.14 -2.88 -14.78
C ASP A 335 0.26 -4.01 -15.82
N GLY A 336 1.42 -4.16 -16.46
CA GLY A 336 1.58 -5.02 -17.63
C GLY A 336 2.44 -6.27 -17.40
N ALA A 337 2.38 -7.21 -18.35
CA ALA A 337 3.21 -8.42 -18.33
C ALA A 337 4.73 -8.13 -18.46
N ASN A 338 5.09 -6.95 -18.97
CA ASN A 338 6.45 -6.40 -19.00
C ASN A 338 7.01 -6.14 -17.59
N ASP A 339 6.16 -6.00 -16.57
CA ASP A 339 6.59 -5.70 -15.20
C ASP A 339 6.81 -6.93 -14.33
N ILE A 340 6.47 -8.13 -14.81
CA ILE A 340 6.48 -9.35 -13.99
C ILE A 340 7.82 -9.57 -13.29
N ASP A 341 8.94 -9.45 -14.00
CA ASP A 341 10.26 -9.70 -13.41
C ASP A 341 10.66 -8.59 -12.42
N MET A 342 10.17 -7.37 -12.62
CA MET A 342 10.40 -6.24 -11.72
C MET A 342 9.62 -6.41 -10.42
N LEU A 343 8.33 -6.78 -10.50
CA LEU A 343 7.50 -7.05 -9.32
C LEU A 343 8.04 -8.27 -8.56
N ALA A 344 8.34 -9.37 -9.25
CA ALA A 344 8.88 -10.58 -8.62
C ALA A 344 10.26 -10.38 -7.98
N ALA A 345 11.03 -9.38 -8.42
CA ALA A 345 12.32 -9.03 -7.82
C ALA A 345 12.18 -8.09 -6.62
N ALA A 346 11.09 -7.32 -6.52
CA ALA A 346 10.88 -6.35 -5.46
C ALA A 346 10.57 -7.04 -4.12
N GLY A 347 10.78 -6.33 -3.01
CA GLY A 347 10.33 -6.78 -1.69
C GLY A 347 8.82 -6.64 -1.48
N LEU A 348 8.13 -5.96 -2.39
CA LEU A 348 6.67 -5.86 -2.50
C LEU A 348 6.33 -5.44 -3.95
N GLY A 349 5.77 -6.37 -4.72
CA GLY A 349 5.25 -6.14 -6.07
C GLY A 349 3.74 -5.85 -6.07
N ILE A 350 3.35 -4.66 -6.53
CA ILE A 350 1.96 -4.20 -6.57
C ILE A 350 1.48 -4.10 -8.02
N ALA A 351 0.50 -4.91 -8.38
CA ALA A 351 -0.22 -4.84 -9.64
C ALA A 351 -1.30 -3.73 -9.57
N PHE A 352 -1.15 -2.65 -10.34
CA PHE A 352 -2.08 -1.52 -10.36
C PHE A 352 -2.95 -1.55 -11.62
N ASN A 353 -4.27 -1.70 -11.47
CA ASN A 353 -5.25 -1.88 -12.55
C ASN A 353 -4.79 -2.88 -13.63
N ALA A 354 -4.01 -3.87 -13.20
CA ALA A 354 -3.15 -4.62 -14.09
C ALA A 354 -3.90 -5.62 -14.97
N LYS A 355 -3.24 -6.16 -15.99
CA LYS A 355 -3.75 -7.30 -16.76
C LYS A 355 -3.64 -8.60 -15.93
N PRO A 356 -4.43 -9.66 -16.25
CA PRO A 356 -4.41 -10.91 -15.48
C PRO A 356 -3.03 -11.52 -15.27
N ALA A 357 -2.18 -11.50 -16.30
CA ALA A 357 -0.83 -12.08 -16.25
C ALA A 357 0.07 -11.46 -15.16
N LEU A 358 -0.10 -10.17 -14.84
CA LEU A 358 0.65 -9.53 -13.76
C LEU A 358 -0.04 -9.74 -12.40
N ARG A 359 -1.39 -9.69 -12.35
CA ARG A 359 -2.15 -9.89 -11.10
C ARG A 359 -1.89 -11.26 -10.47
N GLU A 360 -1.72 -12.31 -11.28
CA GLU A 360 -1.49 -13.67 -10.80
C GLU A 360 -0.14 -13.88 -10.10
N VAL A 361 0.83 -12.99 -10.33
CA VAL A 361 2.21 -13.11 -9.83
C VAL A 361 2.62 -11.98 -8.87
N ALA A 362 1.76 -10.97 -8.70
CA ALA A 362 2.01 -9.85 -7.79
C ALA A 362 1.67 -10.23 -6.35
N ASP A 363 2.38 -9.62 -5.38
CA ASP A 363 2.11 -9.80 -3.96
C ASP A 363 0.76 -9.16 -3.56
N ALA A 364 0.45 -8.01 -4.18
CA ALA A 364 -0.80 -7.29 -4.00
C ALA A 364 -1.36 -6.79 -5.35
N SER A 365 -2.69 -6.68 -5.43
CA SER A 365 -3.39 -6.12 -6.59
C SER A 365 -4.35 -5.01 -6.17
N LEU A 366 -4.37 -3.93 -6.94
CA LEU A 366 -5.25 -2.78 -6.78
C LEU A 366 -6.08 -2.61 -8.05
N SER A 367 -7.40 -2.53 -7.94
CA SER A 367 -8.34 -2.52 -9.08
C SER A 367 -9.12 -1.21 -9.21
N HIS A 368 -8.76 -0.20 -8.42
CA HIS A 368 -9.34 1.13 -8.47
C HIS A 368 -8.41 2.13 -9.16
N PRO A 369 -8.94 3.10 -9.93
CA PRO A 369 -8.14 4.02 -10.76
C PRO A 369 -7.51 5.18 -9.94
N TYR A 370 -7.01 4.88 -8.74
CA TYR A 370 -6.46 5.84 -7.79
C TYR A 370 -5.11 5.36 -7.27
N LEU A 371 -4.01 5.95 -7.77
CA LEU A 371 -2.65 5.53 -7.44
C LEU A 371 -2.27 5.82 -5.97
N ASP A 372 -3.01 6.69 -5.28
CA ASP A 372 -2.80 6.96 -3.85
C ASP A 372 -3.27 5.81 -2.95
N THR A 373 -3.98 4.81 -3.48
CA THR A 373 -4.28 3.56 -2.77
C THR A 373 -3.04 2.72 -2.48
N VAL A 374 -1.95 2.89 -3.25
CA VAL A 374 -0.64 2.29 -2.94
C VAL A 374 -0.16 2.68 -1.54
N LEU A 375 -0.43 3.91 -1.10
CA LEU A 375 -0.02 4.39 0.23
C LEU A 375 -0.68 3.58 1.36
N PHE A 376 -1.90 3.08 1.14
CA PHE A 376 -2.63 2.29 2.13
C PHE A 376 -1.95 0.94 2.38
N LEU A 377 -1.44 0.29 1.33
CA LEU A 377 -0.66 -0.95 1.43
C LEU A 377 0.69 -0.73 2.14
N LEU A 378 1.20 0.51 2.12
CA LEU A 378 2.41 0.93 2.84
C LEU A 378 2.11 1.42 4.28
N GLY A 379 0.89 1.19 4.77
CA GLY A 379 0.49 1.46 6.16
C GLY A 379 0.13 2.91 6.46
N VAL A 380 0.03 3.77 5.44
CA VAL A 380 -0.38 5.16 5.58
C VAL A 380 -1.90 5.24 5.60
N THR A 381 -2.47 6.06 6.47
CA THR A 381 -3.92 6.32 6.51
C THR A 381 -4.28 7.61 5.78
N ARG A 382 -5.51 7.69 5.29
CA ARG A 382 -6.03 8.90 4.66
C ARG A 382 -5.98 10.11 5.60
N GLY A 383 -6.28 9.91 6.89
CA GLY A 383 -6.19 10.97 7.89
C GLY A 383 -4.78 11.53 8.06
N GLU A 384 -3.74 10.68 8.00
CA GLU A 384 -2.34 11.12 8.06
C GLU A 384 -1.94 11.93 6.83
N ILE A 385 -2.36 11.49 5.63
CA ILE A 385 -2.13 12.23 4.38
C ILE A 385 -2.76 13.62 4.47
N GLU A 386 -4.03 13.70 4.88
CA GLU A 386 -4.77 14.96 4.94
C GLU A 386 -4.23 15.90 6.02
N ALA A 387 -3.84 15.38 7.18
CA ALA A 387 -3.22 16.17 8.23
C ALA A 387 -1.90 16.80 7.75
N ALA A 388 -1.05 16.03 7.07
CA ALA A 388 0.21 16.52 6.53
C ALA A 388 0.00 17.51 5.37
N ASP A 389 -0.95 17.25 4.46
CA ASP A 389 -1.26 18.15 3.36
C ASP A 389 -1.89 19.47 3.82
N ALA A 390 -2.67 19.46 4.91
CA ALA A 390 -3.26 20.67 5.47
C ALA A 390 -2.19 21.62 6.02
N LEU A 391 -1.13 21.09 6.62
CA LEU A 391 0.01 21.90 7.12
C LEU A 391 0.74 22.62 5.98
N ASP A 392 0.89 21.97 4.84
CA ASP A 392 1.56 22.52 3.66
C ASP A 392 0.64 23.38 2.78
N GLY A 393 -0.67 23.45 3.09
CA GLY A 393 -1.65 24.20 2.30
C GLY A 393 -1.97 23.56 0.93
N VAL A 394 -1.70 22.27 0.77
CA VAL A 394 -1.88 21.51 -0.50
C VAL A 394 -2.98 20.46 -0.41
N LEU A 395 -3.78 20.47 0.67
CA LEU A 395 -4.88 19.52 0.88
C LEU A 395 -5.83 19.48 -0.31
N ARG A 396 -5.89 18.33 -0.96
CA ARG A 396 -6.80 18.05 -2.07
C ARG A 396 -7.28 16.60 -2.02
N ARG A 397 -8.59 16.41 -2.14
CA ARG A 397 -9.19 15.12 -2.51
C ARG A 397 -9.26 15.08 -4.05
N VAL A 398 -8.89 13.95 -4.65
CA VAL A 398 -9.09 13.68 -6.08
C VAL A 398 -10.60 13.69 -6.39
N GLU A 399 -10.99 14.06 -7.60
CA GLU A 399 -12.41 13.99 -7.95
C GLU A 399 -12.80 12.52 -8.17
N ILE A 400 -13.93 12.11 -7.59
CA ILE A 400 -14.53 10.82 -7.86
C ILE A 400 -15.62 11.07 -8.90
N PRO A 401 -15.50 10.52 -10.12
CA PRO A 401 -16.55 10.61 -11.12
C PRO A 401 -17.87 10.05 -10.54
N PRO A 402 -19.02 10.66 -10.85
CA PRO A 402 -20.31 10.06 -10.52
C PRO A 402 -20.43 8.69 -11.20
N ASP A 403 -20.99 7.72 -10.47
CA ASP A 403 -21.14 6.32 -10.91
C ASP A 403 -22.08 6.14 -12.11
#